data_AF-A0A0C3P994-F1
#
_entry.id   AF-A0A0C3P994-F1
#
_cell.length_a   1.000
_cell.length_b   1.000
_cell.length_c   1.000
_cell.angle_alpha   90.00
_cell.angle_beta   90.00
_cell.angle_gamma   90.00
#
_symmetry.space_group_name_H-M   'P 1'
#
loop_
_entity.id
_entity.type
_entity.pdbx_description
1 polymer ?
#
loop_
_entity_poly.entity_id
_entity_poly.type
_entity_poly.pdbx_seq_one_letter_code
_entity_poly.pdbx_strand_id
1 'polypeptide(L)'
;PPGAISPFPIPPKGIFQLEVDSDIWQDVGLAEGCANPPSWLADEGVCRGIRLMLEVDCCNEEERRLSREWSALQEWFSVEWQSVQVTLEHAG
;
A
#
# COMPACT_ATOMS: atom_id res chain seq x y z
N PRO A 1 8.55 8.56 23.19
CA PRO A 1 9.72 8.03 23.92
C PRO A 1 10.58 9.20 24.41
N PRO A 2 11.50 9.02 25.38
CA PRO A 2 12.45 10.06 25.73
C PRO A 2 13.16 10.59 24.47
N GLY A 3 13.08 11.90 24.22
CA GLY A 3 13.67 12.55 23.03
C GLY A 3 12.79 12.60 21.77
N ALA A 4 11.56 12.09 21.78
CA ALA A 4 10.64 12.26 20.65
C ALA A 4 10.12 13.70 20.56
N ILE A 5 10.22 14.29 19.37
CA ILE A 5 9.70 15.62 19.06
C ILE A 5 8.40 15.44 18.27
N SER A 6 7.33 16.15 18.67
CA SER A 6 6.08 16.13 17.91
C SER A 6 6.26 16.89 16.59
N PRO A 7 5.80 16.34 15.45
CA PRO A 7 5.73 17.11 14.21
C PRO A 7 4.75 18.29 14.35
N PHE A 8 4.91 19.28 13.47
CA PHE A 8 3.98 20.38 13.32
C PHE A 8 2.63 19.88 12.77
N PRO A 9 1.51 20.51 13.16
CA PRO A 9 0.19 20.18 12.64
C PRO A 9 0.12 20.36 11.12
N ILE A 10 -0.38 19.34 10.41
CA ILE A 10 -0.58 19.39 8.97
C ILE A 10 -1.86 20.20 8.65
N PRO A 11 -1.80 21.18 7.73
CA PRO A 11 -2.99 21.92 7.32
C PRO A 11 -4.02 21.00 6.63
N PRO A 12 -5.32 21.12 6.96
CA PRO A 12 -6.36 20.28 6.35
C PRO A 12 -6.69 20.67 4.90
N LYS A 13 -6.32 21.88 4.47
CA LYS A 13 -6.52 22.35 3.10
C LYS A 13 -5.34 21.93 2.24
N GLY A 14 -5.60 21.38 1.06
CA GLY A 14 -4.55 21.07 0.08
C GLY A 14 -3.69 19.85 0.44
N ILE A 15 -4.08 19.02 1.42
CA ILE A 15 -3.29 17.86 1.86
C ILE A 15 -3.00 16.83 0.75
N PHE A 16 -3.83 16.79 -0.29
CA PHE A 16 -3.65 15.92 -1.46
C PHE A 16 -2.96 16.63 -2.65
N GLN A 17 -2.63 17.91 -2.51
CA GLN A 17 -1.86 18.69 -3.49
C GLN A 17 -0.39 18.60 -3.10
N LEU A 18 0.19 17.42 -3.28
CA LEU A 18 1.53 17.07 -2.82
C LEU A 18 2.59 17.81 -3.66
N GLU A 19 3.16 18.88 -3.10
CA GLU A 19 4.35 19.55 -3.62
C GLU A 19 5.58 19.18 -2.76
N VAL A 20 6.78 19.32 -3.31
CA VAL A 20 8.04 19.01 -2.60
C VAL A 20 8.21 19.89 -1.36
N ASP A 21 7.69 21.12 -1.39
CA ASP A 21 7.75 22.09 -0.28
C ASP A 21 6.52 22.01 0.64
N SER A 22 5.66 21.00 0.49
CA SER A 22 4.46 20.87 1.33
C SER A 22 4.81 20.64 2.80
N ASP A 23 4.05 21.28 3.71
CA ASP A 23 4.17 21.19 5.17
C ASP A 23 4.09 19.77 5.75
N ILE A 24 3.82 18.76 4.93
CA ILE A 24 3.86 17.34 5.30
C ILE A 24 5.29 16.77 5.32
N TRP A 25 6.22 17.38 4.58
CA TRP A 25 7.62 16.95 4.46
C TRP A 25 8.46 17.63 5.54
N GLN A 26 8.17 17.31 6.80
CA GLN A 26 8.85 17.91 7.93
C GLN A 26 10.06 17.08 8.35
N ASP A 27 11.24 17.71 8.41
CA ASP A 27 12.45 17.12 9.00
C ASP A 27 12.44 17.14 10.54
N VAL A 28 11.26 17.24 11.16
CA VAL A 28 11.14 17.33 12.62
C VAL A 28 11.57 16.01 13.25
N GLY A 29 12.64 16.06 14.05
CA GLY A 29 13.27 14.88 14.65
C GLY A 29 14.33 14.22 13.77
N LEU A 30 14.49 14.67 12.52
CA LEU A 30 15.61 14.36 11.64
C LEU A 30 16.65 15.48 11.80
N ALA A 31 17.37 15.49 12.93
CA ALA A 31 18.43 16.48 13.11
C ALA A 31 19.54 16.27 12.07
N GLU A 32 19.78 17.28 11.21
CA GLU A 32 21.04 17.45 10.49
C GLU A 32 22.20 17.33 11.51
N GLY A 33 22.97 16.24 11.42
CA GLY A 33 24.05 15.96 12.37
C GLY A 33 23.73 14.99 13.50
N CYS A 34 22.71 14.13 13.38
CA CYS A 34 22.62 12.95 14.25
C CYS A 34 23.90 12.11 14.07
N ALA A 35 24.81 12.16 15.04
CA ALA A 35 26.11 11.49 14.94
C ALA A 35 25.98 9.96 14.77
N ASN A 36 24.85 9.39 15.20
CA ASN A 36 24.51 7.97 15.09
C ASN A 36 23.03 7.82 14.71
N PRO A 37 22.68 7.96 13.41
CA PRO A 37 21.32 7.72 12.94
C PRO A 37 20.88 6.27 13.20
N PRO A 38 19.58 6.00 13.34
CA PRO A 38 19.08 4.64 13.49
C PRO A 38 19.39 3.81 12.23
N SER A 39 19.63 2.51 12.41
CA SER A 39 20.09 1.65 11.31
C SER A 39 19.10 1.54 10.14
N TRP A 40 17.79 1.68 10.38
CA TRP A 40 16.80 1.70 9.29
C TRP A 40 16.95 2.92 8.37
N LEU A 41 17.70 3.95 8.78
CA LEU A 41 17.98 5.15 7.99
C LEU A 41 19.39 5.12 7.38
N ALA A 42 20.38 4.56 8.07
CA ALA A 42 21.79 4.69 7.70
C ALA A 42 22.52 3.38 7.36
N ASP A 43 21.95 2.23 7.69
CA ASP A 43 22.51 0.94 7.31
C ASP A 43 21.82 0.42 6.05
N GLU A 44 22.54 0.43 4.95
CA GLU A 44 22.09 -0.06 3.65
C GLU A 44 21.61 -1.53 3.66
N GLY A 45 22.22 -2.38 4.49
CA GLY A 45 21.78 -3.76 4.70
C GLY A 45 20.42 -3.84 5.38
N VAL A 46 20.21 -3.02 6.42
CA VAL A 46 18.91 -2.92 7.10
C VAL A 46 17.85 -2.34 6.17
N CYS A 47 18.16 -1.26 5.44
CA CYS A 47 17.27 -0.66 4.44
C CYS A 47 16.84 -1.68 3.38
N ARG A 48 17.79 -2.43 2.81
CA ARG A 48 17.48 -3.50 1.84
C ARG A 48 16.64 -4.61 2.47
N GLY A 49 16.97 -5.04 3.68
CA GLY A 49 16.19 -6.06 4.39
C GLY A 49 14.73 -5.67 4.60
N ILE A 50 14.48 -4.42 5.02
CA ILE A 50 13.12 -3.88 5.16
C ILE A 50 12.40 -3.89 3.81
N ARG A 51 13.03 -3.41 2.74
CA ARG A 51 12.42 -3.39 1.39
C ARG A 51 12.04 -4.80 0.92
N LEU A 52 12.95 -5.76 1.09
CA LEU A 52 12.70 -7.16 0.71
C LEU A 52 11.55 -7.78 1.51
N MET A 53 11.48 -7.52 2.82
CA MET A 53 10.37 -7.98 3.66
C MET A 53 9.03 -7.41 3.17
N LEU A 54 8.98 -6.09 2.91
CA LEU A 54 7.78 -5.42 2.42
C LEU A 54 7.37 -5.93 1.03
N GLU A 55 8.33 -6.22 0.15
CA GLU A 55 8.07 -6.79 -1.16
C GLU A 55 7.44 -8.18 -1.05
N VAL A 56 7.99 -9.05 -0.19
CA VAL A 56 7.43 -10.38 0.08
C VAL A 56 6.00 -10.28 0.63
N ASP A 57 5.78 -9.40 1.60
CA ASP A 57 4.44 -9.20 2.18
C ASP A 57 3.45 -8.67 1.13
N CYS A 58 3.88 -7.75 0.27
CA CYS A 58 3.07 -7.23 -0.82
C CYS A 58 2.73 -8.32 -1.84
N CYS A 59 3.70 -9.14 -2.25
CA CYS A 59 3.44 -10.27 -3.15
C CYS A 59 2.43 -11.26 -2.56
N ASN A 60 2.56 -11.58 -1.27
CA ASN A 60 1.63 -12.48 -0.60
C ASN A 60 0.20 -11.90 -0.54
N GLU A 61 0.07 -10.60 -0.27
CA GLU A 61 -1.24 -9.93 -0.28
C GLU A 61 -1.84 -9.89 -1.69
N GLU A 62 -1.04 -9.56 -2.70
CA GLU A 62 -1.45 -9.51 -4.09
C GLU A 62 -1.95 -10.89 -4.57
N GLU A 63 -1.24 -11.97 -4.26
CA GLU A 63 -1.65 -13.33 -4.60
C GLU A 63 -3.00 -13.69 -3.99
N ARG A 64 -3.23 -13.31 -2.72
CA ARG A 64 -4.53 -13.51 -2.05
C ARG A 64 -5.64 -12.70 -2.72
N ARG A 65 -5.36 -11.45 -3.09
CA ARG A 65 -6.32 -10.59 -3.79
C ARG A 65 -6.69 -11.20 -5.15
N LEU A 66 -5.69 -11.55 -5.96
CA LEU A 66 -5.89 -12.15 -7.28
C LEU A 66 -6.67 -13.46 -7.19
N SER A 67 -6.39 -14.30 -6.19
CA SER A 67 -7.13 -15.55 -5.97
C SER A 67 -8.62 -15.31 -5.72
N ARG A 68 -8.95 -14.25 -4.95
CA ARG A 68 -10.34 -13.86 -4.67
C ARG A 68 -11.02 -13.28 -5.91
N GLU A 69 -10.35 -12.38 -6.62
CA GLU A 69 -10.88 -11.77 -7.84
C GLU A 69 -11.13 -12.83 -8.93
N TRP A 70 -10.19 -13.76 -9.10
CA TRP A 70 -10.34 -14.89 -10.02
C TRP A 70 -11.55 -15.75 -9.68
N SER A 71 -11.70 -16.13 -8.41
CA SER A 71 -12.84 -16.92 -7.94
C SER A 71 -14.18 -16.20 -8.20
N ALA A 72 -14.24 -14.90 -7.89
CA ALA A 72 -15.42 -14.08 -8.11
C ALA A 72 -15.79 -13.98 -9.61
N LEU A 73 -14.80 -13.80 -10.49
CA LEU A 73 -15.03 -13.75 -11.93
C LEU A 73 -15.54 -15.08 -12.48
N GLN A 74 -15.00 -16.20 -12.01
CA GLN A 74 -15.46 -17.53 -12.43
C GLN A 74 -16.87 -17.85 -11.97
N GLU A 75 -17.20 -17.50 -10.73
CA GLU A 75 -18.55 -17.67 -10.18
C GLU A 75 -19.55 -16.83 -10.98
N TRP A 76 -19.23 -15.54 -11.19
CA TRP A 76 -20.06 -14.64 -11.98
C TRP A 76 -20.27 -15.17 -13.41
N PHE A 77 -19.19 -15.55 -14.11
CA PHE A 77 -19.28 -16.09 -15.46
C PHE A 77 -20.15 -17.35 -15.53
N SER A 78 -20.04 -18.24 -14.54
CA SER A 78 -20.82 -19.48 -14.49
C SER A 78 -22.32 -19.20 -14.37
N VAL A 79 -22.70 -18.23 -13.54
CA VAL A 79 -24.11 -17.81 -13.36
C VAL A 79 -24.66 -17.17 -14.64
N GLU A 80 -23.90 -16.27 -15.25
CA GLU A 80 -24.32 -15.61 -16.50
C GLU A 80 -24.45 -16.62 -17.64
N TRP A 81 -23.48 -17.55 -17.77
CA TRP A 81 -23.50 -18.57 -18.79
C TRP A 81 -24.72 -19.49 -18.66
N GLN A 82 -25.02 -19.94 -17.44
CA GLN A 82 -26.22 -20.74 -17.18
C GLN A 82 -27.50 -19.97 -17.56
N SER A 83 -27.57 -18.69 -17.24
CA SER A 83 -28.73 -17.85 -17.60
C SER A 83 -28.91 -17.77 -19.12
N VAL A 84 -27.83 -17.59 -19.88
CA VAL A 84 -27.87 -17.60 -21.35
C VAL A 84 -28.34 -18.95 -21.89
N GLN A 85 -27.81 -20.06 -21.38
CA GLN A 85 -28.21 -21.41 -21.81
C GLN A 85 -29.71 -21.65 -21.57
N VAL A 86 -30.22 -21.31 -20.38
CA VAL A 86 -31.65 -21.44 -20.06
C VAL A 86 -32.49 -20.60 -21.02
N THR A 87 -32.11 -19.35 -21.32
CA THR A 87 -32.87 -18.54 -22.27
C THR A 87 -32.89 -19.12 -23.68
N LEU A 88 -31.79 -19.74 -24.12
CA LEU A 88 -31.69 -20.37 -25.44
C LEU A 88 -32.61 -21.59 -25.55
N GLU A 89 -32.65 -22.42 -24.50
CA GLU A 89 -33.53 -23.60 -24.44
C GLU A 89 -35.02 -23.22 -24.47
N HIS A 90 -35.41 -22.12 -23.84
CA HIS A 90 -36.80 -21.65 -23.82
C HIS A 90 -37.21 -20.85 -25.07
N ALA A 91 -36.24 -20.48 -25.92
CA ALA A 91 -36.49 -19.72 -27.15
C ALA A 91 -36.71 -20.61 -28.40
N GLY A 92 -36.48 -21.92 -28.30
CA GLY A 92 -36.76 -22.93 -29.33
C GLY A 92 -38.11 -23.60 -29.14
#